data_AF-A0AAN7VNM6-F1
#
_entry.id   AF-A0AAN7VNM6-F1
#
_cell.length_a   1.000
_cell.length_b   1.000
_cell.length_c   1.000
_cell.angle_alpha   90.00
_cell.angle_beta   90.00
_cell.angle_gamma   90.00
#
_symmetry.space_group_name_H-M   'P 1'
#
loop_
_entity.id
_entity.type
_entity.pdbx_description
1 polymer ?
#
loop_
_entity_poly.entity_id
_entity_poly.type
_entity_poly.pdbx_seq_one_letter_code
_entity_poly.pdbx_strand_id
1 'polypeptide(L)'
;MRTKAKKEVKPVEVKVQGVRIACSGELDIGVTRLKAYDVSLDHDVFHEGELCPVSKLIGMPLLISKVRPSLDYAATQDTYQYSLPETHHRNSLVAKLMICCDLGDGTIEHDIEINALCQTFERWKNAGSVIVVRQDRKELYPHHSKLLLKFIAFVTREVTIREISSGHEYTPKDAIKICTPGDWKDFYMTERRYWKQSPADMASVLSLPSPFKQPAVIVGRPLGGNLLKVWKYQQLSIDERLKSATNWKEKALLLELWFAKQAQRTP
;
A
#
# COMPACT_ATOMS: atom_id res chain seq x y z
N MET A 1 53.28 -1.24 34.53
CA MET A 1 52.21 -2.13 34.05
C MET A 1 51.28 -1.32 33.15
N ARG A 2 51.19 -1.62 31.84
CA ARG A 2 50.28 -0.93 30.91
C ARG A 2 48.93 -1.63 30.92
N THR A 3 47.92 -1.02 31.54
CA THR A 3 46.51 -1.45 31.43
C THR A 3 46.05 -1.24 29.99
N LYS A 4 45.77 -2.34 29.28
CA LYS A 4 45.17 -2.28 27.94
C LYS A 4 43.73 -1.78 28.08
N ALA A 5 43.42 -0.64 27.45
CA ALA A 5 42.07 -0.12 27.39
C ALA A 5 41.14 -1.16 26.74
N LYS A 6 40.11 -1.55 27.47
CA LYS A 6 39.07 -2.47 27.00
C LYS A 6 38.27 -1.72 25.92
N LYS A 7 38.40 -2.13 24.66
CA LYS A 7 37.67 -1.52 23.54
C LYS A 7 36.19 -1.81 23.75
N GLU A 8 35.44 -0.77 24.10
CA GLU A 8 33.99 -0.83 24.25
C GLU A 8 33.37 -1.12 22.89
N VAL A 9 32.74 -2.28 22.73
CA VAL A 9 32.02 -2.64 21.51
C VAL A 9 30.63 -1.99 21.62
N LYS A 10 30.41 -0.92 20.86
CA LYS A 10 29.06 -0.35 20.75
C LYS A 10 28.13 -1.38 20.13
N PRO A 11 26.94 -1.61 20.72
CA PRO A 11 25.97 -2.53 20.14
C PRO A 11 25.60 -2.06 18.72
N VAL A 12 25.57 -2.99 17.78
CA VAL A 12 25.11 -2.72 16.41
C VAL A 12 23.61 -2.49 16.47
N GLU A 13 23.20 -1.24 16.23
CA GLU A 13 21.78 -0.87 16.16
C GLU A 13 21.12 -1.60 15.00
N VAL A 14 20.11 -2.41 15.30
CA VAL A 14 19.34 -3.14 14.27
C VAL A 14 18.34 -2.18 13.65
N LYS A 15 18.38 -2.06 12.33
CA LYS A 15 17.49 -1.20 11.54
C LYS A 15 16.70 -2.01 10.54
N VAL A 16 15.51 -1.54 10.22
CA VAL A 16 14.65 -2.11 9.17
C VAL A 16 14.26 -1.02 8.20
N GLN A 17 14.06 -1.37 6.95
CA GLN A 17 13.72 -0.39 5.94
C GLN A 17 12.23 -0.04 5.97
N GLY A 18 11.93 1.24 6.11
CA GLY A 18 10.63 1.85 5.93
C GLY A 18 10.60 2.82 4.75
N VAL A 19 9.45 3.49 4.60
CA VAL A 19 9.24 4.48 3.54
C VAL A 19 8.80 5.80 4.16
N ARG A 20 9.55 6.86 3.89
CA ARG A 20 9.13 8.23 4.17
C ARG A 20 8.29 8.75 3.00
N ILE A 21 7.10 9.27 3.30
CA ILE A 21 6.22 9.92 2.33
C ILE A 21 6.27 11.43 2.58
N ALA A 22 6.86 12.16 1.64
CA ALA A 22 7.01 13.61 1.72
C ALA A 22 5.67 14.34 1.53
N CYS A 23 5.45 15.42 2.27
CA CYS A 23 4.31 16.33 2.08
C CYS A 23 4.54 17.29 0.90
N SER A 24 3.54 18.11 0.56
CA SER A 24 3.66 19.09 -0.53
C SER A 24 4.84 20.06 -0.34
N GLY A 25 5.05 20.61 0.86
CA GLY A 25 6.15 21.56 1.09
C GLY A 25 7.54 20.96 0.90
N GLU A 26 7.73 19.68 1.27
CA GLU A 26 9.01 19.00 1.02
C GLU A 26 9.25 18.71 -0.47
N LEU A 27 8.18 18.51 -1.25
CA LEU A 27 8.31 18.33 -2.69
C LEU A 27 8.74 19.63 -3.38
N ASP A 28 8.27 20.77 -2.89
CA ASP A 28 8.61 22.09 -3.43
C ASP A 28 10.11 22.41 -3.26
N ILE A 29 10.78 21.83 -2.26
CA ILE A 29 12.23 21.91 -2.05
C ILE A 29 13.01 20.71 -2.64
N GLY A 30 12.37 19.91 -3.50
CA GLY A 30 13.05 18.84 -4.27
C GLY A 30 13.25 17.51 -3.53
N VAL A 31 12.60 17.28 -2.38
CA VAL A 31 12.64 15.97 -1.71
C VAL A 31 11.83 14.96 -2.53
N THR A 32 12.37 13.76 -2.74
CA THR A 32 11.64 12.69 -3.41
C THR A 32 10.40 12.26 -2.61
N ARG A 33 9.25 12.17 -3.30
CA ARG A 33 7.94 11.85 -2.71
C ARG A 33 7.93 10.58 -1.84
N LEU A 34 8.62 9.54 -2.28
CA LEU A 34 8.79 8.28 -1.54
C LEU A 34 10.29 8.03 -1.40
N LYS A 35 10.80 8.04 -0.18
CA LYS A 35 12.22 7.81 0.12
C LYS A 35 12.37 6.62 1.05
N ALA A 36 13.36 5.77 0.79
CA ALA A 36 13.73 4.71 1.72
C ALA A 36 14.25 5.35 3.02
N TYR A 37 13.87 4.78 4.16
CA TYR A 37 14.23 5.32 5.46
C TYR A 37 14.61 4.17 6.39
N ASP A 38 15.82 4.21 6.94
CA ASP A 38 16.30 3.18 7.86
C ASP A 38 15.77 3.48 9.26
N VAL A 39 14.86 2.63 9.73
CA VAL A 39 14.15 2.82 10.99
C VAL A 39 14.75 1.92 12.06
N SER A 40 15.17 2.52 13.17
CA SER A 40 15.59 1.78 14.35
C SER A 40 14.42 0.95 14.92
N LEU A 41 14.70 -0.24 15.44
CA LEU A 41 13.64 -1.07 16.05
C LEU A 41 13.00 -0.43 17.28
N ASP A 42 13.67 0.53 17.90
CA ASP A 42 13.20 1.30 19.06
C ASP A 42 12.57 2.66 18.64
N HIS A 43 12.41 2.90 17.34
CA HIS A 43 11.80 4.14 16.84
C HIS A 43 10.31 4.21 17.20
N ASP A 44 9.84 5.41 17.60
CA ASP A 44 8.47 5.66 18.08
C ASP A 44 7.37 5.11 17.16
N VAL A 45 7.60 5.06 15.84
CA VAL A 45 6.64 4.45 14.89
C VAL A 45 6.22 3.01 15.25
N PHE A 46 7.07 2.22 15.94
CA PHE A 46 6.72 0.87 16.37
C PHE A 46 5.93 0.81 17.67
N HIS A 47 5.94 1.90 18.45
CA HIS A 47 5.31 2.00 19.77
C HIS A 47 4.05 2.87 19.74
N GLU A 48 4.10 3.97 18.99
CA GLU A 48 3.09 5.03 18.91
C GLU A 48 2.48 5.16 17.50
N GLY A 49 3.00 4.43 16.51
CA GLY A 49 2.48 4.46 15.15
C GLY A 49 1.06 3.91 15.07
N GLU A 50 0.26 4.51 14.19
CA GLU A 50 -1.11 4.09 13.94
C GLU A 50 -1.15 2.97 12.90
N LEU A 51 -1.96 1.94 13.13
CA LEU A 51 -2.20 0.90 12.14
C LEU A 51 -2.93 1.51 10.94
N CYS A 52 -2.32 1.42 9.77
CA CYS A 52 -2.91 1.87 8.51
C CYS A 52 -4.15 1.01 8.22
N PRO A 53 -5.35 1.58 8.00
CA PRO A 53 -6.55 0.80 7.75
C PRO A 53 -6.42 -0.10 6.52
N VAL A 54 -5.68 0.35 5.50
CA VAL A 54 -5.42 -0.44 4.29
C VAL A 54 -4.65 -1.74 4.57
N SER A 55 -4.04 -1.88 5.76
CA SER A 55 -3.32 -3.09 6.16
C SER A 55 -4.18 -4.35 6.05
N LYS A 56 -5.46 -4.24 6.46
CA LYS A 56 -6.43 -5.34 6.39
C LYS A 56 -6.75 -5.68 4.94
N LEU A 57 -6.94 -4.67 4.10
CA LEU A 57 -7.21 -4.79 2.67
C LEU A 57 -6.14 -5.59 1.95
N ILE A 58 -4.88 -5.31 2.28
CA ILE A 58 -3.72 -5.85 1.55
C ILE A 58 -3.06 -7.04 2.24
N GLY A 59 -3.51 -7.41 3.44
CA GLY A 59 -2.91 -8.45 4.27
C GLY A 59 -1.44 -8.19 4.64
N MET A 60 -1.06 -6.92 4.78
CA MET A 60 0.27 -6.49 5.19
C MET A 60 0.11 -5.44 6.29
N PRO A 61 0.54 -5.72 7.54
CA PRO A 61 0.34 -4.79 8.64
C PRO A 61 1.31 -3.62 8.51
N LEU A 62 0.77 -2.43 8.25
CA LEU A 62 1.52 -1.19 8.08
C LEU A 62 1.25 -0.25 9.26
N LEU A 63 2.31 0.26 9.87
CA LEU A 63 2.24 1.35 10.84
C LEU A 63 2.61 2.66 10.16
N ILE A 64 1.91 3.74 10.52
CA ILE A 64 2.13 5.09 10.02
C ILE A 64 2.33 6.02 11.21
N SER A 65 3.39 6.82 11.17
CA SER A 65 3.61 7.88 12.15
C SER A 65 3.98 9.19 11.47
N LYS A 66 3.45 10.29 12.01
CA LYS A 66 3.75 11.64 11.54
C LYS A 66 5.20 11.98 11.86
N VAL A 67 5.94 12.43 10.86
CA VAL A 67 7.30 12.95 11.07
C VAL A 67 7.15 14.38 11.53
N ARG A 68 7.46 14.63 12.80
CA ARG A 68 7.74 16.00 13.22
C ARG A 68 8.95 16.46 12.41
N PRO A 69 8.93 17.65 11.78
CA PRO A 69 10.14 18.23 11.23
C PRO A 69 11.18 18.21 12.34
N SER A 70 12.19 17.33 12.25
CA SER A 70 13.26 17.37 13.21
C SER A 70 13.98 18.70 12.98
N LEU A 71 14.26 19.43 14.07
CA LEU A 71 15.06 20.65 14.00
C LEU A 71 16.42 20.41 13.32
N ASP A 72 16.87 19.17 13.15
CA ASP A 72 18.09 18.80 12.42
C ASP A 72 18.07 19.13 10.91
N TYR A 73 16.91 19.44 10.31
CA TYR A 73 16.90 20.07 8.98
C TYR A 73 17.48 21.50 9.00
N ALA A 74 17.64 22.12 10.18
CA ALA A 74 18.36 23.38 10.35
C ALA A 74 19.89 23.20 10.32
N ALA A 75 20.41 21.97 10.41
CA ALA A 75 21.84 21.70 10.30
C ALA A 75 22.33 21.68 8.84
N THR A 76 21.43 21.46 7.87
CA THR A 76 21.67 21.87 6.48
C THR A 76 21.46 23.37 6.37
N GLN A 77 22.52 24.10 6.73
CA GLN A 77 22.67 25.53 6.47
C GLN A 77 22.59 25.78 4.96
N ASP A 78 21.40 26.07 4.45
CA ASP A 78 21.19 26.93 3.29
C ASP A 78 19.78 27.55 3.40
N THR A 79 19.74 28.72 4.03
CA THR A 79 18.91 29.89 3.71
C THR A 79 17.40 29.77 3.49
N TYR A 80 16.71 28.70 3.85
CA TYR A 80 15.26 28.75 4.00
C TYR A 80 14.92 29.04 5.46
N GLN A 81 14.91 30.33 5.80
CA GLN A 81 14.10 30.84 6.91
C GLN A 81 12.66 30.42 6.62
N TYR A 82 12.28 29.27 7.12
CA TYR A 82 10.91 28.82 7.19
C TYR A 82 10.19 29.72 8.22
N SER A 83 9.88 30.95 7.83
CA SER A 83 8.59 31.54 8.18
C SER A 83 7.52 30.75 7.43
N LEU A 84 7.37 29.46 7.77
CA LEU A 84 6.24 28.68 7.30
C LEU A 84 5.02 29.37 7.89
N PRO A 85 4.08 29.84 7.05
CA PRO A 85 2.77 30.13 7.57
C PRO A 85 2.27 28.87 8.30
N GLU A 86 1.36 29.02 9.25
CA GLU A 86 0.64 27.89 9.90
C GLU A 86 -0.13 26.99 8.89
N THR A 87 0.06 27.18 7.60
CA THR A 87 -0.40 26.33 6.52
C THR A 87 0.24 24.95 6.62
N HIS A 88 -0.45 24.05 7.30
CA HIS A 88 -0.15 22.63 7.27
C HIS A 88 -0.03 22.14 5.81
N HIS A 89 1.14 21.64 5.45
CA HIS A 89 1.37 21.08 4.12
C HIS A 89 0.55 19.82 3.93
N ARG A 90 -0.18 19.76 2.82
CA ARG A 90 -1.07 18.65 2.53
C ARG A 90 -0.29 17.41 2.14
N ASN A 91 -0.75 16.25 2.61
CA ASN A 91 -0.23 14.95 2.19
C ASN A 91 -1.37 14.06 1.70
N SER A 92 -1.78 14.28 0.45
CA SER A 92 -2.91 13.56 -0.15
C SER A 92 -2.66 12.05 -0.30
N LEU A 93 -1.39 11.60 -0.37
CA LEU A 93 -1.07 10.18 -0.44
C LEU A 93 -1.32 9.49 0.91
N VAL A 94 -0.95 10.14 2.00
CA VAL A 94 -1.19 9.61 3.35
C VAL A 94 -2.68 9.57 3.64
N ALA A 95 -3.41 10.61 3.26
CA ALA A 95 -4.87 10.61 3.37
C ALA A 95 -5.50 9.41 2.64
N LYS A 96 -4.97 9.00 1.48
CA LYS A 96 -5.40 7.80 0.76
C LYS A 96 -5.08 6.49 1.48
N LEU A 97 -3.94 6.41 2.15
CA LEU A 97 -3.57 5.24 2.97
C LEU A 97 -4.48 5.12 4.21
N MET A 98 -4.90 6.27 4.76
CA MET A 98 -5.72 6.37 5.96
C MET A 98 -7.23 6.38 5.69
N ILE A 99 -7.68 6.02 4.49
CA ILE A 99 -9.10 5.78 4.24
C ILE A 99 -9.51 4.56 5.07
N CYS A 100 -10.33 4.78 6.10
CA CYS A 100 -10.69 3.74 7.06
C CYS A 100 -11.33 2.53 6.35
N CYS A 101 -10.80 1.34 6.66
CA CYS A 101 -11.25 0.05 6.12
C CYS A 101 -11.98 -0.79 7.18
N ASP A 102 -11.95 -0.37 8.45
CA ASP A 102 -12.69 -0.98 9.54
C ASP A 102 -13.93 -0.14 9.83
N LEU A 103 -15.04 -0.60 9.30
CA LEU A 103 -16.36 -0.29 9.79
C LEU A 103 -16.85 -1.57 10.46
N GLY A 104 -17.55 -1.42 11.58
CA GLY A 104 -18.03 -2.54 12.38
C GLY A 104 -18.88 -3.50 11.54
N ASP A 105 -19.18 -4.65 12.11
CA ASP A 105 -19.99 -5.74 11.55
C ASP A 105 -21.46 -5.38 11.23
N GLY A 106 -21.76 -4.11 10.94
CA GLY A 106 -23.08 -3.64 10.53
C GLY A 106 -24.03 -3.33 11.69
N THR A 107 -23.53 -3.27 12.93
CA THR A 107 -24.34 -3.01 14.13
C THR A 107 -24.28 -1.57 14.63
N ILE A 108 -23.39 -0.72 14.07
CA ILE A 108 -23.24 0.69 14.45
C ILE A 108 -23.87 1.58 13.38
N GLU A 109 -24.69 2.54 13.81
CA GLU A 109 -25.45 3.46 12.95
C GLU A 109 -24.58 4.08 11.84
N HIS A 110 -25.08 4.02 10.60
CA HIS A 110 -24.35 4.38 9.38
C HIS A 110 -23.72 5.80 9.42
N ASP A 111 -24.35 6.72 10.15
CA ASP A 111 -23.92 8.11 10.28
C ASP A 111 -22.69 8.30 11.20
N ILE A 112 -22.54 7.45 12.22
CA ILE A 112 -21.39 7.50 13.15
C ILE A 112 -20.11 7.07 12.40
N GLU A 113 -20.24 6.07 11.55
CA GLU A 113 -19.16 5.50 10.76
C GLU A 113 -18.69 6.42 9.61
N ILE A 114 -19.60 7.12 8.93
CA ILE A 114 -19.25 8.13 7.92
C ILE A 114 -18.49 9.29 8.58
N ASN A 115 -18.94 9.76 9.75
CA ASN A 115 -18.27 10.83 10.47
C ASN A 115 -16.86 10.45 10.92
N ALA A 116 -16.64 9.23 11.42
CA ALA A 116 -15.31 8.74 11.80
C ALA A 116 -14.34 8.67 10.60
N LEU A 117 -14.84 8.28 9.43
CA LEU A 117 -14.08 8.26 8.18
C LEU A 117 -13.66 9.66 7.73
N CYS A 118 -14.59 10.60 7.71
CA CYS A 118 -14.31 12.01 7.39
C CYS A 118 -13.31 12.60 8.40
N GLN A 119 -13.47 12.33 9.70
CA GLN A 119 -12.54 12.80 10.72
C GLN A 119 -11.12 12.23 10.55
N THR A 120 -11.00 10.96 10.18
CA THR A 120 -9.69 10.33 9.92
C THR A 120 -9.03 10.98 8.70
N PHE A 121 -9.78 11.15 7.60
CA PHE A 121 -9.27 11.84 6.41
C PHE A 121 -8.81 13.27 6.75
N GLU A 122 -9.61 14.02 7.51
CA GLU A 122 -9.32 15.39 7.94
C GLU A 122 -8.08 15.48 8.84
N ARG A 123 -7.89 14.54 9.76
CA ARG A 123 -6.70 14.44 10.62
C ARG A 123 -5.41 14.17 9.84
N TRP A 124 -5.53 13.46 8.72
CA TRP A 124 -4.39 12.97 7.95
C TRP A 124 -4.09 13.79 6.69
N LYS A 125 -5.05 14.55 6.16
CA LYS A 125 -4.83 15.42 4.99
C LYS A 125 -3.72 16.46 5.23
N ASN A 126 -3.56 16.88 6.48
CA ASN A 126 -2.62 17.91 6.95
C ASN A 126 -1.49 17.31 7.81
N ALA A 127 -1.22 16.00 7.69
CA ALA A 127 -0.27 15.29 8.55
C ALA A 127 1.20 15.69 8.37
N GLY A 128 1.54 16.52 7.38
CA GLY A 128 2.92 16.72 6.97
C GLY A 128 3.50 15.43 6.39
N SER A 129 4.81 15.25 6.53
CA SER A 129 5.49 14.04 6.07
C SER A 129 5.28 12.90 7.07
N VAL A 130 5.27 11.67 6.60
CA VAL A 130 5.06 10.50 7.46
C VAL A 130 6.09 9.41 7.18
N ILE A 131 6.31 8.55 8.17
CA ILE A 131 7.02 7.29 8.01
C ILE A 131 5.98 6.17 7.98
N VAL A 132 6.15 5.26 7.04
CA VAL A 132 5.39 4.02 6.92
C VAL A 132 6.35 2.85 7.08
N VAL A 133 6.05 1.96 8.02
CA VAL A 133 6.81 0.71 8.24
C VAL A 133 5.85 -0.47 8.29
N ARG A 134 6.39 -1.68 8.24
CA ARG A 134 5.60 -2.86 8.56
C ARG A 134 5.65 -3.16 10.05
N GLN A 135 4.50 -3.48 10.65
CA GLN A 135 4.41 -3.87 12.05
C GLN A 135 5.22 -5.14 12.34
N ASP A 136 5.31 -6.06 11.36
CA ASP A 136 6.12 -7.29 11.46
C ASP A 136 7.62 -7.06 11.24
N ARG A 137 8.07 -5.79 11.21
CA ARG A 137 9.48 -5.37 11.10
C ARG A 137 10.19 -5.88 9.84
N LYS A 138 9.45 -6.30 8.82
CA LYS A 138 10.03 -6.61 7.52
C LYS A 138 10.23 -5.35 6.71
N GLU A 139 11.13 -5.43 5.74
CA GLU A 139 11.45 -4.32 4.87
C GLU A 139 10.24 -3.90 4.04
N LEU A 140 10.04 -2.58 3.97
CA LEU A 140 9.11 -1.91 3.11
C LEU A 140 9.89 -0.92 2.25
N TYR A 141 9.90 -1.18 0.94
CA TYR A 141 10.63 -0.35 0.00
C TYR A 141 9.71 0.73 -0.60
N PRO A 142 10.24 1.90 -1.03
CA PRO A 142 9.46 2.94 -1.69
C PRO A 142 8.60 2.42 -2.84
N HIS A 143 9.12 1.39 -3.51
CA HIS A 143 8.48 0.74 -4.62
C HIS A 143 7.22 -0.05 -4.23
N HIS A 144 7.25 -0.73 -3.07
CA HIS A 144 6.06 -1.39 -2.52
C HIS A 144 4.96 -0.37 -2.23
N SER A 145 5.31 0.76 -1.60
CA SER A 145 4.37 1.85 -1.33
C SER A 145 3.83 2.49 -2.62
N LYS A 146 4.66 2.64 -3.66
CA LYS A 146 4.22 3.15 -4.96
C LYS A 146 3.15 2.26 -5.58
N LEU A 147 3.35 0.94 -5.58
CA LEU A 147 2.36 -0.01 -6.08
C LEU A 147 1.10 -0.03 -5.23
N LEU A 148 1.24 0.06 -3.92
CA LEU A 148 0.11 0.10 -3.01
C LEU A 148 -0.78 1.31 -3.31
N LEU A 149 -0.19 2.49 -3.49
CA LEU A 149 -0.92 3.70 -3.84
C LEU A 149 -1.60 3.60 -5.22
N LYS A 150 -0.96 2.96 -6.20
CA LYS A 150 -1.59 2.65 -7.49
C LYS A 150 -2.78 1.71 -7.33
N PHE A 151 -2.62 0.66 -6.53
CA PHE A 151 -3.69 -0.31 -6.28
C PHE A 151 -4.89 0.35 -5.62
N ILE A 152 -4.66 1.16 -4.57
CA ILE A 152 -5.73 1.92 -3.92
C ILE A 152 -6.42 2.82 -4.94
N ALA A 153 -5.66 3.57 -5.76
CA ALA A 153 -6.24 4.42 -6.79
C ALA A 153 -7.08 3.64 -7.81
N PHE A 154 -6.61 2.46 -8.23
CA PHE A 154 -7.32 1.56 -9.13
C PHE A 154 -8.65 1.10 -8.50
N VAL A 155 -8.61 0.58 -7.28
CA VAL A 155 -9.79 0.12 -6.53
C VAL A 155 -10.81 1.24 -6.35
N THR A 156 -10.35 2.45 -5.98
CA THR A 156 -11.24 3.60 -5.81
C THR A 156 -11.85 4.07 -7.13
N ARG A 157 -11.08 4.04 -8.24
CA ARG A 157 -11.56 4.51 -9.56
C ARG A 157 -12.57 3.57 -10.19
N GLU A 158 -12.30 2.27 -10.16
CA GLU A 158 -13.21 1.26 -10.72
C GLU A 158 -14.59 1.32 -10.05
N VAL A 159 -14.62 1.65 -8.76
CA VAL A 159 -15.86 1.90 -8.04
C VAL A 159 -16.57 3.17 -8.51
N THR A 160 -15.86 4.28 -8.64
CA THR A 160 -16.45 5.53 -9.16
C THR A 160 -17.07 5.38 -10.55
N ILE A 161 -16.49 4.54 -11.42
CA ILE A 161 -17.05 4.30 -12.75
C ILE A 161 -18.35 3.49 -12.69
N ARG A 162 -18.45 2.50 -11.78
CA ARG A 162 -19.67 1.68 -11.60
C ARG A 162 -20.84 2.46 -11.00
N GLU A 163 -20.56 3.50 -10.21
CA GLU A 163 -21.56 4.43 -9.66
C GLU A 163 -22.36 5.12 -10.78
N ILE A 164 -21.65 5.69 -11.76
CA ILE A 164 -22.26 6.42 -12.88
C ILE A 164 -23.23 5.52 -13.67
N SER A 165 -22.94 4.22 -13.75
CA SER A 165 -23.71 3.28 -14.56
C SER A 165 -24.91 2.65 -13.84
N SER A 166 -24.91 2.59 -12.50
CA SER A 166 -25.90 1.80 -11.74
C SER A 166 -26.96 2.63 -11.00
N GLY A 167 -26.76 3.95 -10.86
CA GLY A 167 -27.67 4.81 -10.09
C GLY A 167 -27.72 4.48 -8.59
N HIS A 168 -26.82 3.61 -8.12
CA HIS A 168 -26.58 3.36 -6.70
C HIS A 168 -25.33 4.13 -6.26
N GLU A 169 -25.43 4.78 -5.10
CA GLU A 169 -24.30 5.44 -4.44
C GLU A 169 -23.37 4.37 -3.86
N TYR A 170 -22.53 3.79 -4.71
CA TYR A 170 -21.39 3.00 -4.27
C TYR A 170 -20.40 3.97 -3.61
N THR A 171 -19.85 3.59 -2.47
CA THR A 171 -18.87 4.44 -1.78
C THR A 171 -17.48 3.81 -1.90
N PRO A 172 -16.38 4.58 -1.70
CA PRO A 172 -15.06 3.99 -1.53
C PRO A 172 -15.00 2.87 -0.48
N LYS A 173 -15.96 2.85 0.48
CA LYS A 173 -16.12 1.77 1.46
C LYS A 173 -16.45 0.43 0.81
N ASP A 174 -17.33 0.46 -0.20
CA ASP A 174 -17.80 -0.76 -0.85
C ASP A 174 -16.72 -1.34 -1.76
N ALA A 175 -15.88 -0.48 -2.35
CA ALA A 175 -14.64 -0.87 -3.04
C ALA A 175 -13.71 -1.67 -2.14
N ILE A 176 -13.56 -1.21 -0.91
CA ILE A 176 -12.67 -1.82 0.08
C ILE A 176 -13.24 -3.13 0.61
N LYS A 177 -14.57 -3.23 0.79
CA LYS A 177 -15.24 -4.46 1.24
C LYS A 177 -15.07 -5.64 0.27
N ILE A 178 -15.02 -5.37 -1.04
CA ILE A 178 -14.88 -6.44 -2.05
C ILE A 178 -13.43 -6.84 -2.30
N CYS A 179 -12.47 -6.00 -1.91
CA CYS A 179 -11.07 -6.27 -2.11
C CYS A 179 -10.51 -7.18 -1.01
N THR A 180 -9.70 -8.14 -1.44
CA THR A 180 -9.04 -9.12 -0.58
C THR A 180 -7.52 -8.94 -0.64
N PRO A 181 -6.78 -9.47 0.36
CA PRO A 181 -5.32 -9.57 0.26
C PRO A 181 -4.83 -10.32 -0.99
N GLY A 182 -5.66 -11.22 -1.53
CA GLY A 182 -5.40 -11.92 -2.79
C GLY A 182 -5.36 -10.97 -3.99
N ASP A 183 -6.29 -10.03 -4.08
CA ASP A 183 -6.37 -9.06 -5.18
C ASP A 183 -5.14 -8.15 -5.21
N TRP A 184 -4.70 -7.68 -4.04
CA TRP A 184 -3.46 -6.92 -3.93
C TRP A 184 -2.25 -7.75 -4.35
N LYS A 185 -2.16 -9.01 -3.92
CA LYS A 185 -1.07 -9.90 -4.29
C LYS A 185 -1.03 -10.13 -5.81
N ASP A 186 -2.18 -10.35 -6.43
CA ASP A 186 -2.28 -10.56 -7.87
C ASP A 186 -1.95 -9.29 -8.66
N PHE A 187 -2.42 -8.13 -8.20
CA PHE A 187 -2.05 -6.83 -8.76
C PHE A 187 -0.54 -6.59 -8.70
N TYR A 188 0.06 -6.80 -7.52
CA TYR A 188 1.50 -6.65 -7.31
C TYR A 188 2.32 -7.58 -8.22
N MET A 189 1.91 -8.84 -8.33
CA MET A 189 2.59 -9.82 -9.18
C MET A 189 2.44 -9.51 -10.67
N THR A 190 1.30 -8.95 -11.08
CA THR A 190 1.05 -8.51 -12.46
C THR A 190 1.94 -7.32 -12.82
N GLU A 191 1.97 -6.27 -12.00
CA GLU A 191 2.88 -5.13 -12.21
C GLU A 191 4.34 -5.58 -12.24
N ARG A 192 4.73 -6.48 -11.33
CA ARG A 192 6.09 -7.04 -11.31
C ARG A 192 6.44 -7.80 -12.59
N ARG A 193 5.48 -8.52 -13.20
CA ARG A 193 5.69 -9.21 -14.49
C ARG A 193 5.81 -8.22 -15.64
N TYR A 194 4.97 -7.18 -15.66
CA TYR A 194 5.04 -6.13 -16.68
C TYR A 194 6.43 -5.48 -16.69
N TRP A 195 7.00 -5.20 -15.50
CA TRP A 195 8.34 -4.64 -15.46
C TRP A 195 9.41 -5.57 -15.97
N LYS A 196 9.31 -6.90 -15.74
CA LYS A 196 10.22 -7.88 -16.35
C LYS A 196 10.35 -7.75 -17.87
N GLN A 197 9.40 -7.08 -18.52
CA GLN A 197 9.35 -6.90 -19.96
C GLN A 197 9.76 -5.49 -20.41
N SER A 198 9.99 -4.54 -19.50
CA SER A 198 10.29 -3.13 -19.82
C SER A 198 11.73 -2.73 -19.45
N PRO A 199 12.60 -2.26 -20.37
CA PRO A 199 14.04 -2.13 -20.12
C PRO A 199 14.51 -1.09 -19.09
N ALA A 200 13.70 -0.09 -18.74
CA ALA A 200 14.22 1.19 -18.23
C ALA A 200 14.54 1.27 -16.72
N ASP A 201 14.19 0.29 -15.88
CA ASP A 201 14.48 0.35 -14.42
C ASP A 201 14.53 -1.07 -13.79
N MET A 202 14.93 -2.04 -14.59
CA MET A 202 14.67 -3.47 -14.38
C MET A 202 15.46 -4.13 -13.26
N ALA A 203 16.76 -3.90 -13.21
CA ALA A 203 17.66 -4.66 -12.34
C ALA A 203 17.43 -4.33 -10.85
N SER A 204 17.16 -3.06 -10.55
CA SER A 204 16.95 -2.57 -9.18
C SER A 204 15.59 -2.96 -8.61
N VAL A 205 14.54 -3.03 -9.45
CA VAL A 205 13.18 -3.37 -9.00
C VAL A 205 13.00 -4.88 -8.85
N LEU A 206 13.58 -5.68 -9.76
CA LEU A 206 13.44 -7.13 -9.70
C LEU A 206 14.23 -7.77 -8.57
N SER A 207 15.34 -7.14 -8.16
CA SER A 207 16.14 -7.55 -7.00
C SER A 207 15.39 -7.37 -5.68
N LEU A 208 14.37 -6.50 -5.64
CA LEU A 208 13.59 -6.30 -4.42
C LEU A 208 12.84 -7.58 -4.01
N PRO A 209 12.86 -7.92 -2.71
CA PRO A 209 12.06 -9.01 -2.20
C PRO A 209 10.58 -8.71 -2.41
N SER A 210 9.80 -9.77 -2.67
CA SER A 210 8.35 -9.64 -2.62
C SER A 210 7.94 -9.36 -1.17
N PRO A 211 7.03 -8.40 -0.90
CA PRO A 211 6.55 -8.14 0.45
C PRO A 211 5.81 -9.35 1.05
N PHE A 212 5.37 -10.30 0.20
CA PHE A 212 4.69 -11.52 0.59
C PHE A 212 5.60 -12.73 0.76
N LYS A 213 6.92 -12.61 0.51
CA LYS A 213 7.83 -13.69 0.88
C LYS A 213 7.73 -13.87 2.38
N GLN A 214 7.09 -14.96 2.80
CA GLN A 214 7.26 -15.43 4.17
C GLN A 214 8.76 -15.70 4.34
N PRO A 215 9.35 -15.41 5.52
CA PRO A 215 10.66 -15.98 5.83
C PRO A 215 10.54 -17.48 5.56
N ALA A 216 11.54 -18.08 4.91
CA ALA A 216 11.52 -19.51 4.65
C ALA A 216 11.35 -20.22 6.00
N VAL A 217 10.11 -20.61 6.32
CA VAL A 217 9.82 -21.47 7.45
C VAL A 217 10.42 -22.80 7.04
N ILE A 218 11.57 -23.11 7.62
CA ILE A 218 12.15 -24.43 7.52
C ILE A 218 11.12 -25.40 8.14
N VAL A 219 10.70 -26.37 7.32
CA VAL A 219 9.89 -27.57 7.62
C VAL A 219 8.35 -27.43 7.61
N GLY A 220 7.74 -27.96 6.52
CA GLY A 220 6.83 -29.09 6.70
C GLY A 220 5.30 -28.89 6.70
N ARG A 221 4.72 -27.97 5.92
CA ARG A 221 3.27 -28.09 5.58
C ARG A 221 3.00 -27.99 4.08
N PRO A 222 2.21 -28.92 3.50
CA PRO A 222 1.82 -28.85 2.11
C PRO A 222 0.86 -27.67 1.89
N LEU A 223 1.09 -26.91 0.82
CA LEU A 223 0.20 -25.85 0.36
C LEU A 223 -1.15 -26.46 -0.06
N GLY A 224 -2.25 -25.93 0.47
CA GLY A 224 -3.61 -26.39 0.18
C GLY A 224 -4.00 -26.24 -1.29
N GLY A 225 -4.64 -27.27 -1.85
CA GLY A 225 -4.95 -27.46 -3.28
C GLY A 225 -5.88 -26.47 -3.98
N ASN A 226 -6.32 -25.39 -3.33
CA ASN A 226 -7.19 -24.37 -3.96
C ASN A 226 -6.40 -23.35 -4.81
N LEU A 227 -5.12 -23.11 -4.51
CA LEU A 227 -4.31 -22.12 -5.24
C LEU A 227 -3.92 -22.59 -6.65
N LEU A 228 -3.76 -23.91 -6.85
CA LEU A 228 -3.46 -24.47 -8.17
C LEU A 228 -4.65 -24.38 -9.13
N LYS A 229 -5.88 -24.39 -8.61
CA LYS A 229 -7.12 -24.29 -9.40
C LYS A 229 -7.34 -22.87 -9.92
N VAL A 230 -7.16 -21.85 -9.07
CA VAL A 230 -7.27 -20.43 -9.47
C VAL A 230 -6.20 -20.07 -10.51
N TRP A 231 -4.98 -20.61 -10.35
CA TRP A 231 -3.89 -20.37 -11.29
C TRP A 231 -4.13 -20.98 -12.67
N LYS A 232 -4.64 -22.22 -12.74
CA LYS A 232 -5.04 -22.83 -14.02
C LYS A 232 -6.21 -22.08 -14.66
N TYR A 233 -7.15 -21.58 -13.86
CA TYR A 233 -8.33 -20.86 -14.33
C TYR A 233 -8.00 -19.51 -14.99
N GLN A 234 -6.96 -18.80 -14.54
CA GLN A 234 -6.52 -17.54 -15.16
C GLN A 234 -5.77 -17.72 -16.49
N GLN A 235 -5.30 -18.93 -16.81
CA GLN A 235 -4.65 -19.24 -18.09
C GLN A 235 -5.65 -19.68 -19.18
N LEU A 236 -6.89 -19.95 -18.80
CA LEU A 236 -7.96 -20.33 -19.71
C LEU A 236 -8.37 -19.14 -20.58
N SER A 237 -8.69 -19.42 -21.84
CA SER A 237 -9.37 -18.46 -22.72
C SER A 237 -10.69 -18.00 -22.11
N ILE A 238 -11.21 -16.85 -22.53
CA ILE A 238 -12.50 -16.32 -22.02
C ILE A 238 -13.60 -17.39 -22.19
N ASP A 239 -13.62 -18.11 -23.31
CA ASP A 239 -14.56 -19.21 -23.58
C ASP A 239 -14.47 -20.35 -22.56
N GLU A 240 -13.26 -20.74 -22.18
CA GLU A 240 -13.02 -21.82 -21.21
C GLU A 240 -13.33 -21.37 -19.77
N ARG A 241 -13.09 -20.10 -19.44
CA ARG A 241 -13.48 -19.50 -18.16
C ARG A 241 -15.00 -19.44 -18.05
N LEU A 242 -15.69 -19.08 -19.11
CA LEU A 242 -17.16 -19.00 -19.15
C LEU A 242 -17.81 -20.38 -18.89
N LYS A 243 -17.21 -21.45 -19.41
CA LYS A 243 -17.63 -22.83 -19.19
C LYS A 243 -17.35 -23.34 -17.76
N SER A 244 -16.30 -22.83 -17.12
CA SER A 244 -15.87 -23.28 -15.78
C SER A 244 -16.34 -22.38 -14.64
N ALA A 245 -16.89 -21.21 -14.94
CA ALA A 245 -17.50 -20.32 -13.97
C ALA A 245 -18.71 -21.00 -13.30
N THR A 246 -18.74 -21.02 -11.97
CA THR A 246 -19.82 -21.63 -11.18
C THR A 246 -20.77 -20.59 -10.57
N ASN A 247 -20.37 -19.32 -10.51
CA ASN A 247 -21.17 -18.22 -10.01
C ASN A 247 -21.67 -17.32 -11.16
N TRP A 248 -22.93 -16.89 -11.09
CA TRP A 248 -23.59 -16.05 -12.08
C TRP A 248 -22.92 -14.68 -12.27
N LYS A 249 -22.38 -14.06 -11.21
CA LYS A 249 -21.68 -12.75 -11.29
C LYS A 249 -20.41 -12.85 -12.13
N GLU A 250 -19.68 -13.93 -11.98
CA GLU A 250 -18.48 -14.22 -12.76
C GLU A 250 -18.83 -14.52 -14.22
N LYS A 251 -19.90 -15.29 -14.47
CA LYS A 251 -20.40 -15.52 -15.82
C LYS A 251 -20.81 -14.22 -16.52
N ALA A 252 -21.49 -13.31 -15.82
CA ALA A 252 -21.91 -12.02 -16.36
C ALA A 252 -20.71 -11.18 -16.82
N LEU A 253 -19.68 -11.05 -15.97
CA LEU A 253 -18.45 -10.34 -16.30
C LEU A 253 -17.70 -10.98 -17.49
N LEU A 254 -17.62 -12.31 -17.51
CA LEU A 254 -16.96 -13.03 -18.61
C LEU A 254 -17.73 -12.90 -19.93
N LEU A 255 -19.07 -12.85 -19.89
CA LEU A 255 -19.91 -12.60 -21.06
C LEU A 255 -19.71 -11.19 -21.62
N GLU A 256 -19.64 -10.16 -20.78
CA GLU A 256 -19.34 -8.80 -21.23
C GLU A 256 -17.99 -8.72 -21.95
N LEU A 257 -16.94 -9.31 -21.36
CA LEU A 257 -15.62 -9.38 -21.98
C LEU A 257 -15.62 -10.20 -23.28
N TRP A 258 -16.43 -11.26 -23.33
CA TRP A 258 -16.60 -12.07 -24.53
C TRP A 258 -17.26 -11.27 -25.65
N PHE A 259 -18.36 -10.56 -25.37
CA PHE A 259 -19.05 -9.72 -26.35
C PHE A 259 -18.17 -8.58 -26.85
N ALA A 260 -17.42 -7.91 -25.97
CA ALA A 260 -16.46 -6.88 -26.36
C ALA A 260 -15.38 -7.43 -27.32
N LYS A 261 -14.91 -8.66 -27.09
CA LYS A 261 -13.94 -9.33 -27.96
C LYS A 261 -14.53 -9.73 -29.31
N GLN A 262 -15.81 -10.13 -29.38
CA GLN A 262 -16.48 -10.43 -30.65
C GLN A 262 -16.75 -9.17 -31.47
N ALA A 263 -17.14 -8.07 -30.81
CA ALA A 263 -17.34 -6.78 -31.48
C ALA A 263 -16.06 -6.30 -32.19
N GLN A 264 -14.88 -6.55 -31.61
CA GLN A 264 -13.58 -6.21 -32.22
C GLN A 264 -13.16 -7.11 -33.39
N ARG A 265 -13.84 -8.26 -33.61
CA ARG A 265 -13.53 -9.22 -34.68
C ARG A 265 -14.41 -9.08 -35.91
N THR A 266 -15.41 -8.22 -35.86
CA THR A 266 -16.31 -7.97 -36.98
C THR A 266 -15.71 -6.82 -37.79
N PRO A 267 -15.29 -7.05 -39.05
CA PRO A 267 -14.70 -6.01 -39.90
C PRO A 267 -15.72 -4.92 -40.29
#